data_AF-A0A7C3N5T4-F1
#
_entry.id   AF-A0A7C3N5T4-F1
#
_cell.length_a   1.000
_cell.length_b   1.000
_cell.length_c   1.000
_cell.angle_alpha   90.00
_cell.angle_beta   90.00
_cell.angle_gamma   90.00
#
_symmetry.space_group_name_H-M   'P 1'
#
loop_
_entity.id
_entity.type
_entity.pdbx_description
1 polymer ?
#
loop_
_entity_poly.entity_id
_entity_poly.type
_entity_poly.pdbx_seq_one_letter_code
_entity_poly.pdbx_strand_id
1 'polypeptide(L)' 'MDGRSKEILIQSWPHRCPYCDEVISYDAYSLDEGENRIVCPSCEKAFIKIVSDTAAEEEG' A
#
# COMPACT_ATOMS: atom_id res chain seq x y z
N MET A 1 -19.72 -6.94 -21.68
CA MET A 1 -19.67 -6.53 -20.26
C MET A 1 -18.25 -6.79 -19.80
N ASP A 2 -17.38 -5.83 -20.11
CA ASP A 2 -15.95 -5.89 -19.92
C ASP A 2 -15.67 -5.84 -18.42
N GLY A 3 -15.53 -7.03 -17.82
CA GLY A 3 -15.00 -7.22 -16.48
C GLY A 3 -13.56 -6.77 -16.47
N ARG A 4 -13.35 -5.45 -16.33
CA ARG A 4 -12.03 -4.85 -16.12
C ARG A 4 -11.57 -5.31 -14.75
N SER A 5 -10.92 -6.47 -14.71
CA SER A 5 -10.14 -6.95 -13.58
C SER A 5 -9.20 -5.81 -13.22
N LYS A 6 -9.57 -5.04 -12.18
CA LYS A 6 -8.71 -3.99 -11.68
C LYS A 6 -7.56 -4.75 -11.03
N GLU A 7 -6.43 -4.84 -11.74
CA GLU A 7 -5.15 -5.28 -11.19
C GLU A 7 -4.80 -4.34 -10.05
N ILE A 8 -5.28 -4.70 -8.87
CA ILE A 8 -5.02 -3.99 -7.64
C ILE A 8 -3.67 -4.50 -7.15
N LEU A 9 -2.68 -3.62 -7.15
CA LEU A 9 -1.33 -3.98 -6.76
C LEU A 9 -1.25 -4.07 -5.23
N ILE A 10 -0.77 -5.20 -4.73
CA ILE A 10 -0.65 -5.51 -3.30
C ILE A 10 0.78 -5.17 -2.85
N GLN A 11 0.92 -4.24 -1.90
CA GLN A 11 2.22 -3.76 -1.42
C GLN A 11 2.65 -4.35 -0.07
N SER A 12 3.78 -5.04 -0.09
CA SER A 12 4.48 -5.54 1.10
C SER A 12 5.36 -4.45 1.75
N TRP A 13 5.95 -3.55 0.94
CA TRP A 13 6.94 -2.58 1.40
C TRP A 13 6.32 -1.35 2.05
N PRO A 14 6.85 -0.87 3.20
CA PRO A 14 6.15 0.08 4.06
C PRO A 14 6.15 1.53 3.59
N HIS A 15 6.96 1.97 2.60
CA HIS A 15 7.15 3.41 2.35
C HIS A 15 7.23 3.84 0.87
N ARG A 16 6.89 3.00 -0.10
CA ARG A 16 7.00 3.38 -1.54
C ARG A 16 5.76 3.07 -2.33
N CYS A 17 5.48 3.84 -3.37
CA CYS A 17 4.43 3.56 -4.34
C CYS A 17 4.91 2.53 -5.38
N PRO A 18 4.09 1.54 -5.77
CA PRO A 18 4.54 0.49 -6.68
C PRO A 18 4.50 0.90 -8.15
N TYR A 19 3.91 2.06 -8.46
CA TYR A 19 3.74 2.54 -9.82
C TYR A 19 4.76 3.60 -10.23
N CYS A 20 5.18 4.44 -9.28
CA CYS A 20 6.14 5.53 -9.52
C CYS A 20 7.38 5.46 -8.63
N ASP A 21 7.48 4.47 -7.75
CA ASP A 21 8.54 4.35 -6.72
C ASP A 21 8.62 5.54 -5.75
N GLU A 22 7.62 6.42 -5.74
CA GLU A 22 7.56 7.59 -4.88
C GLU A 22 7.49 7.19 -3.41
N VAL A 23 8.20 7.90 -2.53
CA VAL A 23 8.13 7.66 -1.09
C VAL A 23 6.78 8.14 -0.56
N ILE A 24 6.01 7.22 0.02
CA ILE A 24 4.70 7.50 0.62
C ILE A 24 4.85 7.43 2.14
N SER A 25 4.51 8.52 2.82
CA SER A 25 4.39 8.54 4.28
C SER A 25 3.00 8.05 4.69
N TYR A 26 2.93 6.83 5.20
CA TYR A 26 1.67 6.25 5.69
C TYR A 26 1.34 6.65 7.13
N ASP A 27 2.20 7.37 7.85
CA ASP A 27 1.95 7.87 9.23
C ASP A 27 0.65 8.67 9.38
N ALA A 28 0.24 9.39 8.33
CA ALA A 28 -1.00 10.15 8.33
C ALA A 28 -2.23 9.27 8.00
N TYR A 29 -2.00 8.06 7.51
CA TYR A 29 -3.04 7.09 7.18
C TYR A 29 -3.19 6.13 8.36
N SER A 30 -4.32 6.16 9.03
CA SER A 30 -4.67 5.13 10.00
C SER A 30 -4.90 3.84 9.22
N LEU A 31 -3.84 3.06 9.03
CA LEU A 31 -3.90 1.77 8.36
C LEU A 31 -4.38 0.74 9.37
N ASP A 32 -5.55 0.14 9.11
CA ASP A 32 -6.04 -0.98 9.89
C ASP A 32 -5.20 -2.23 9.63
N GLU A 33 -5.23 -3.21 10.52
CA GLU A 33 -4.63 -4.52 10.23
C GLU A 33 -5.36 -5.18 9.03
N GLY A 34 -4.59 -5.66 8.06
CA GLY A 34 -5.11 -6.25 6.82
C GLY A 34 -5.00 -5.32 5.61
N GLU A 35 -6.03 -5.29 4.76
CA GLU A 35 -5.99 -4.68 3.44
C GLU A 35 -6.47 -3.21 3.46
N ASN A 36 -5.55 -2.28 3.27
CA ASN A 36 -5.84 -0.85 3.23
C ASN A 36 -5.71 -0.30 1.82
N ARG A 37 -6.73 0.39 1.34
CA ARG A 37 -6.70 1.02 0.01
C ARG A 37 -6.06 2.39 0.07
N ILE A 38 -4.87 2.52 -0.49
CA ILE A 38 -4.12 3.78 -0.52
C ILE A 38 -4.06 4.33 -1.94
N VAL A 39 -4.23 5.64 -2.06
CA VAL A 39 -4.11 6.37 -3.32
C VAL A 39 -2.82 7.17 -3.26
N CYS A 40 -1.94 6.94 -4.23
CA CYS A 40 -0.71 7.70 -4.35
C CYS A 40 -1.02 9.17 -4.69
N PRO A 41 -0.49 10.17 -3.94
CA PRO A 41 -0.66 11.58 -4.28
C PRO A 41 0.16 12.03 -5.50
N SER A 42 1.21 11.29 -5.87
CA SER A 42 2.11 11.63 -6.98
C SER A 42 1.57 11.14 -8.33
N CYS A 43 1.06 9.90 -8.39
CA CYS A 43 0.57 9.30 -9.64
C CYS A 43 -0.94 9.00 -9.65
N GLU A 44 -1.66 9.36 -8.59
CA GLU A 44 -3.12 9.20 -8.44
C GLU A 44 -3.64 7.76 -8.62
N LYS A 45 -2.74 6.77 -8.50
CA LYS A 45 -3.08 5.34 -8.62
C LYS A 45 -3.41 4.77 -7.25
N ALA A 46 -4.45 3.94 -7.22
CA ALA A 46 -4.86 3.21 -6.05
C ALA A 46 -4.21 1.82 -5.99
N PHE A 47 -3.69 1.46 -4.82
CA PHE A 47 -3.11 0.15 -4.52
C PHE A 47 -3.60 -0.32 -3.14
N ILE A 48 -3.43 -1.61 -2.84
CA ILE A 48 -3.73 -2.17 -1.53
C ILE A 48 -2.42 -2.33 -0.77
N LYS A 49 -2.32 -1.69 0.37
CA LYS A 49 -1.27 -1.93 1.36
C LYS A 49 -1.78 -3.01 2.30
N ILE A 50 -1.07 -4.12 2.38
CA ILE A 50 -1.30 -5.08 3.46
C ILE A 50 -0.43 -4.65 4.63
N VAL A 51 -1.07 -4.37 5.76
CA VAL A 51 -0.42 -4.20 7.05
C VAL A 51 -0.65 -5.47 7.81
N SER A 52 0.32 -6.37 7.73
CA SER A 52 0.47 -7.45 8.70
C SER A 52 1.27 -6.88 9.86
N ASP A 53 0.92 -7.19 11.10
CA ASP A 53 1.62 -6.80 12.33
C ASP A 53 3.08 -7.29 12.41
N THR A 54 3.69 -7.70 11.30
CA THR A 54 5.13 -7.96 11.15
C THR A 54 5.92 -6.66 11.04
N ALA A 55 5.56 -5.66 11.86
CA ALA A 55 6.39 -4.50 12.18
C ALA A 55 6.91 -4.57 13.64
N ALA A 56 6.75 -5.71 14.28
CA ALA A 56 7.64 -6.25 15.29
C ALA A 56 7.99 -7.67 14.74
N GLU A 57 9.20 -8.09 14.43
CA GLU A 57 10.53 -7.81 14.95
C GLU A 57 11.51 -8.19 13.83
N GLU A 58 12.43 -7.30 13.45
CA GLU A 58 13.81 -7.71 13.20
C GLU A 58 14.61 -7.11 14.36
N GLU A 59 15.54 -7.91 14.88
CA GLU A 59 16.53 -7.63 15.95
C GLU A 59 16.09 -7.91 17.40
N GLY A 60 16.49 -9.08 17.93
CA GLY A 60 16.53 -9.34 19.38
C GLY A 60 16.67 -10.80 19.82
#